data_AF-A0A3Q4BZK5-F1
#
_entry.id   AF-A0A3Q4BZK5-F1
#
_cell.length_a   1.000
_cell.length_b   1.000
_cell.length_c   1.000
_cell.angle_alpha   90.00
_cell.angle_beta   90.00
_cell.angle_gamma   90.00
#
_symmetry.space_group_name_H-M   'P 1'
#
loop_
_entity.id
_entity.type
_entity.pdbx_description
1 polymer ?
#
loop_
_entity_poly.entity_id
_entity_poly.type
_entity_poly.pdbx_seq_one_letter_code
_entity_poly.pdbx_strand_id
1 'polypeptide(L)'
;MPVENPEDRTVEVRPLPPSVDEELLSLYFENKRRSGGGPLVSIKKKGDSAVLVFEEAEAAAQVLSKGGHILHNVELSVRKPVPKDRCRLLLQGINPSTNIDMIELYVEKMMGLNTTDYILHPTLGRDCILIHLNQPFSTGDSSCLERVMP
;
A
#
# COMPACT_ATOMS: atom_id res chain seq x y z
N MET A 1 -0.31 -21.78 14.30
CA MET A 1 -0.62 -21.55 12.87
C MET A 1 0.21 -20.35 12.45
N PRO A 2 1.01 -20.42 11.38
CA PRO A 2 1.79 -19.27 10.95
C PRO A 2 0.81 -18.17 10.54
N VAL A 3 0.98 -16.98 11.11
CA VAL A 3 0.16 -15.81 10.79
C VAL A 3 0.55 -15.39 9.38
N GLU A 4 -0.25 -15.78 8.39
CA GLU A 4 0.00 -15.40 7.01
C GLU A 4 -0.21 -13.90 6.86
N ASN A 5 0.89 -13.16 6.74
CA ASN A 5 0.85 -11.72 6.52
C ASN A 5 0.17 -11.46 5.16
N PRO A 6 -0.94 -10.71 5.08
CA PRO A 6 -1.61 -10.43 3.81
C PRO A 6 -0.69 -9.76 2.79
N GLU A 7 0.38 -9.10 3.23
CA GLU A 7 1.39 -8.50 2.37
C GLU A 7 2.17 -9.55 1.54
N ASP A 8 2.39 -10.74 2.09
CA ASP A 8 3.09 -11.83 1.38
C ASP A 8 2.20 -12.52 0.34
N ARG A 9 0.89 -12.31 0.43
CA ARG A 9 -0.12 -12.77 -0.54
C ARG A 9 -0.47 -11.73 -1.59
N THR A 10 0.11 -10.54 -1.51
CA THR A 10 -0.24 -9.41 -2.38
C THR A 10 0.83 -9.15 -3.41
N VAL A 11 0.41 -8.94 -4.66
CA VAL A 11 1.29 -8.52 -5.75
C VAL A 11 0.72 -7.29 -6.45
N GLU A 12 1.60 -6.50 -7.03
CA GLU A 12 1.26 -5.36 -7.87
C GLU A 12 1.73 -5.59 -9.30
N VAL A 13 0.87 -5.27 -10.26
CA VAL A 13 1.08 -5.51 -11.70
C VAL A 13 1.00 -4.22 -12.47
N ARG A 14 2.04 -3.92 -13.26
CA ARG A 14 2.19 -2.69 -14.06
C ARG A 14 3.11 -2.93 -15.28
N PRO A 15 2.99 -2.19 -16.39
CA PRO A 15 1.86 -1.31 -16.72
C PRO A 15 0.66 -2.13 -17.24
N LEU A 16 -0.55 -1.68 -16.96
CA LEU A 16 -1.78 -2.26 -17.47
C LEU A 16 -2.34 -1.45 -18.63
N PRO A 17 -2.62 -2.08 -19.78
CA PRO A 17 -3.37 -1.44 -20.86
C PRO A 17 -4.77 -1.04 -20.40
N PRO A 18 -5.36 0.02 -20.99
CA PRO A 18 -6.75 0.39 -20.70
C PRO A 18 -7.75 -0.70 -21.09
N SER A 19 -7.40 -1.56 -22.05
CA SER A 19 -8.22 -2.70 -22.49
C SER A 19 -8.24 -3.89 -21.54
N VAL A 20 -7.37 -3.91 -20.51
CA VAL A 20 -7.27 -5.03 -19.56
C VAL A 20 -8.11 -4.70 -18.34
N ASP A 21 -9.17 -5.45 -18.09
CA ASP A 21 -10.03 -5.31 -16.91
C ASP A 21 -9.63 -6.29 -15.78
N GLU A 22 -10.33 -6.21 -14.65
CA GLU A 22 -10.07 -7.06 -13.48
C GLU A 22 -10.39 -8.52 -13.75
N GLU A 23 -11.43 -8.80 -14.55
CA GLU A 23 -11.83 -10.16 -14.95
C GLU A 23 -10.71 -10.87 -15.70
N LEU A 24 -10.10 -10.17 -16.67
CA LEU A 24 -9.06 -10.72 -17.51
C LEU A 24 -7.72 -10.87 -16.78
N LEU A 25 -7.46 -9.99 -15.80
CA LEU A 25 -6.38 -10.18 -14.83
C LEU A 25 -6.62 -11.43 -13.98
N SER A 26 -7.85 -11.63 -13.48
CA SER A 26 -8.21 -12.80 -12.68
C SER A 26 -7.91 -14.09 -13.45
N LEU A 27 -8.46 -14.18 -14.66
CA LEU A 27 -8.32 -15.37 -15.51
C LEU A 27 -6.86 -15.71 -15.81
N TYR A 28 -6.01 -14.68 -15.98
CA TYR A 28 -4.58 -14.90 -16.25
C TYR A 28 -3.81 -15.31 -14.99
N PHE A 29 -4.02 -14.60 -13.87
CA PHE A 29 -3.26 -14.83 -12.64
C PHE A 29 -3.72 -16.06 -11.86
N GLU A 30 -4.97 -16.51 -11.99
CA GLU A 30 -5.44 -17.78 -11.44
C GLU A 30 -4.90 -19.00 -12.21
N ASN A 31 -4.47 -18.82 -13.45
CA ASN A 31 -3.95 -19.89 -14.26
C ASN A 31 -2.51 -20.27 -13.88
N LYS A 32 -2.37 -21.27 -13.01
CA LYS A 32 -1.08 -21.86 -12.58
C LYS A 32 -0.08 -22.11 -13.72
N ARG A 33 -0.53 -22.54 -14.91
CA ARG A 33 0.38 -22.80 -16.04
C ARG A 33 0.90 -21.48 -16.65
N ARG A 34 0.04 -20.47 -16.77
CA ARG A 34 0.37 -19.18 -17.42
C ARG A 34 1.05 -18.18 -16.51
N SER A 35 0.64 -18.07 -15.25
CA SER A 35 1.21 -17.11 -14.29
C SER A 35 2.04 -17.77 -13.18
N GLY A 36 1.83 -19.06 -12.89
CA GLY A 36 2.31 -19.66 -11.64
C GLY A 36 1.50 -19.24 -10.40
N GLY A 37 0.39 -18.51 -10.59
CA GLY A 37 -0.45 -18.03 -9.50
C GLY A 37 -1.48 -19.04 -9.04
N GLY A 38 -2.62 -18.55 -8.59
CA GLY A 38 -3.67 -19.36 -7.98
C GLY A 38 -4.90 -18.52 -7.67
N PRO A 39 -5.86 -19.08 -6.92
CA PRO A 39 -7.10 -18.39 -6.58
C PRO A 39 -6.87 -17.01 -5.98
N LEU A 40 -7.67 -16.05 -6.39
CA LEU A 40 -7.57 -14.66 -5.94
C LEU A 40 -8.69 -14.34 -4.94
N VAL A 41 -8.31 -13.70 -3.84
CA VAL A 41 -9.24 -13.14 -2.85
C VAL A 41 -9.81 -11.81 -3.34
N SER A 42 -8.97 -10.97 -3.94
CA SER A 42 -9.41 -9.68 -4.47
C SER A 42 -8.47 -9.12 -5.53
N ILE A 43 -9.03 -8.30 -6.41
CA ILE A 43 -8.30 -7.52 -7.41
C ILE A 43 -8.77 -6.08 -7.28
N LYS A 44 -7.83 -5.13 -7.32
CA LYS A 44 -8.12 -3.70 -7.34
C LYS A 44 -7.29 -3.02 -8.41
N LYS A 45 -7.91 -2.63 -9.51
CA LYS A 45 -7.28 -1.84 -10.57
C LYS A 45 -7.33 -0.35 -10.22
N LYS A 46 -6.21 0.34 -10.40
CA LYS A 46 -6.02 1.79 -10.27
C LYS A 46 -5.23 2.31 -11.47
N GLY A 47 -5.94 2.88 -12.45
CA GLY A 47 -5.32 3.42 -13.65
C GLY A 47 -4.58 2.36 -14.46
N ASP A 48 -3.26 2.52 -14.58
CA ASP A 48 -2.33 1.63 -15.27
C ASP A 48 -1.73 0.54 -14.35
N SER A 49 -2.29 0.35 -13.16
CA SER A 49 -1.81 -0.62 -12.17
C SER A 49 -2.93 -1.43 -11.58
N ALA A 50 -2.65 -2.65 -11.13
CA ALA A 50 -3.56 -3.41 -10.29
C ALA A 50 -2.84 -4.09 -9.15
N VAL A 51 -3.54 -4.19 -8.03
CA VAL A 51 -3.12 -4.95 -6.86
C VAL A 51 -3.97 -6.21 -6.79
N LEU A 52 -3.31 -7.37 -6.73
CA LEU A 52 -3.96 -8.67 -6.62
C LEU A 52 -3.59 -9.31 -5.28
N VAL A 53 -4.58 -9.88 -4.61
CA VAL A 53 -4.41 -10.61 -3.36
C VAL A 53 -4.75 -12.07 -3.62
N PHE A 54 -3.78 -12.96 -3.46
CA PHE A 54 -3.97 -14.41 -3.60
C PHE A 54 -4.51 -15.03 -2.31
N GLU A 55 -5.16 -16.18 -2.43
CA GLU A 55 -5.53 -16.98 -1.26
C GLU A 55 -4.27 -17.48 -0.53
N GLU A 56 -3.27 -17.92 -1.30
CA GLU A 56 -2.05 -18.58 -0.84
C GLU A 56 -0.80 -17.71 -1.06
N ALA A 57 0.09 -17.62 -0.06
CA ALA A 57 1.34 -16.86 -0.17
C ALA A 57 2.30 -17.47 -1.19
N GLU A 58 2.25 -18.80 -1.35
CA GLU A 58 3.06 -19.51 -2.33
C GLU A 58 2.70 -19.08 -3.77
N ALA A 59 1.41 -18.86 -4.06
CA ALA A 59 0.97 -18.40 -5.38
C ALA A 59 1.55 -17.02 -5.70
N ALA A 60 1.52 -16.08 -4.75
CA ALA A 60 2.13 -14.76 -4.92
C ALA A 60 3.64 -14.86 -5.16
N ALA A 61 4.35 -15.71 -4.40
CA ALA A 61 5.79 -15.92 -4.56
C ALA A 61 6.16 -16.53 -5.91
N GLN A 62 5.37 -17.48 -6.41
CA GLN A 62 5.56 -18.10 -7.73
C GLN A 62 5.34 -17.09 -8.87
N VAL A 63 4.30 -16.25 -8.78
CA VAL A 63 4.04 -15.18 -9.76
C VAL A 63 5.20 -14.18 -9.80
N LEU A 64 5.74 -13.79 -8.64
CA LEU A 64 6.88 -12.89 -8.54
C LEU A 64 8.16 -13.49 -9.11
N SER A 65 8.37 -14.80 -8.94
CA SER A 65 9.58 -15.50 -9.37
C SER A 65 9.62 -15.77 -10.88
N LYS A 66 8.47 -15.68 -11.56
CA LYS A 66 8.34 -16.00 -12.99
C LYS A 66 9.04 -15.00 -13.94
N GLY A 67 9.43 -13.83 -13.43
CA GLY A 67 10.20 -12.82 -14.17
C GLY A 67 9.37 -11.93 -15.10
N GLY A 68 8.51 -12.52 -15.94
CA GLY A 68 7.69 -11.77 -16.89
C GLY A 68 6.33 -12.41 -17.16
N HIS A 69 5.33 -11.57 -17.42
CA HIS A 69 3.95 -11.98 -17.69
C HIS A 69 3.48 -11.30 -18.96
N ILE A 70 2.89 -12.04 -19.91
CA ILE A 70 2.44 -11.46 -21.18
C ILE A 70 0.93 -11.61 -21.29
N LEU A 71 0.25 -10.47 -21.42
CA LEU A 71 -1.19 -10.37 -21.48
C LEU A 71 -1.57 -9.31 -22.53
N HIS A 72 -2.46 -9.67 -23.47
CA HIS A 72 -2.81 -8.80 -24.60
C HIS A 72 -1.60 -8.25 -25.37
N ASN A 73 -0.57 -9.08 -25.57
CA ASN A 73 0.65 -8.69 -26.27
C ASN A 73 1.46 -7.57 -25.57
N VAL A 74 1.16 -7.32 -24.29
CA VAL A 74 1.88 -6.40 -23.42
C VAL A 74 2.58 -7.19 -22.33
N GLU A 75 3.84 -6.86 -22.10
CA GLU A 75 4.62 -7.41 -21.00
C GLU A 75 4.28 -6.66 -19.70
N LEU A 76 3.70 -7.41 -18.76
CA LEU A 76 3.37 -6.97 -17.42
C LEU A 76 4.54 -7.27 -16.49
N SER A 77 4.98 -6.26 -15.75
CA SER A 77 5.89 -6.40 -14.63
C SER A 77 5.09 -6.65 -13.34
N VAL A 78 5.47 -7.69 -12.61
CA VAL A 78 4.88 -8.01 -11.31
C VAL A 78 5.92 -7.75 -10.23
N ARG A 79 5.52 -7.06 -9.18
CA ARG A 79 6.38 -6.71 -8.03
C ARG A 79 5.61 -6.86 -6.74
N LYS A 80 6.34 -6.90 -5.61
CA LYS A 80 5.69 -6.71 -4.32
C LYS A 80 5.08 -5.30 -4.28
N PRO A 81 3.84 -5.12 -3.80
CA PRO A 81 3.30 -3.79 -3.59
C PRO A 81 4.26 -3.03 -2.69
N VAL A 82 4.49 -1.75 -2.99
CA VAL A 82 5.23 -0.89 -2.06
C VAL A 82 4.48 -0.96 -0.73
N PRO A 83 5.13 -1.35 0.39
CA PRO A 83 4.50 -1.27 1.68
C PRO A 83 3.97 0.14 1.79
N LYS A 84 2.65 0.30 1.96
CA LYS A 84 2.17 1.60 2.46
C LYS A 84 2.91 1.73 3.78
N ASP A 85 3.85 2.67 3.90
CA ASP A 85 4.57 2.88 5.14
C ASP A 85 3.52 3.20 6.22
N ARG A 86 2.98 2.18 6.89
CA ARG A 86 1.94 2.34 7.91
C ARG A 86 2.50 3.01 9.16
N CYS A 87 3.81 3.21 9.18
CA CYS A 87 4.56 3.93 10.18
C CYS A 87 4.92 5.35 9.75
N ARG A 88 4.59 5.80 8.53
CA ARG A 88 4.95 7.16 8.07
C ARG A 88 3.74 7.92 7.59
N LEU A 89 3.45 9.04 8.23
CA LEU A 89 2.35 9.92 7.89
C LEU A 89 2.90 11.32 7.60
N LEU A 90 2.31 12.01 6.63
CA LEU A 90 2.68 13.37 6.28
C LEU A 90 1.59 14.33 6.76
N LEU A 91 1.94 15.23 7.68
CA LEU A 91 1.11 16.35 8.08
C LEU A 91 1.48 17.55 7.20
N GLN A 92 0.57 17.99 6.33
CA GLN A 92 0.78 19.12 5.43
C GLN A 92 -0.15 20.29 5.79
N GLY A 93 0.24 21.51 5.41
CA GLY A 93 -0.56 22.72 5.61
C GLY A 93 -0.34 23.36 6.97
N ILE A 94 0.81 23.07 7.59
CA ILE A 94 1.19 23.66 8.86
C ILE A 94 1.62 25.09 8.62
N ASN A 95 1.14 26.01 9.45
CA ASN A 95 1.68 27.35 9.46
C ASN A 95 3.13 27.31 10.01
N PRO A 96 4.14 27.85 9.31
CA PRO A 96 5.53 27.82 9.74
C PRO A 96 5.79 28.53 11.08
N SER A 97 4.85 29.36 11.56
CA SER A 97 4.90 29.99 12.89
C SER A 97 4.33 29.14 14.02
N THR A 98 3.72 28.00 13.73
CA THR A 98 3.14 27.11 14.75
C THR A 98 4.25 26.47 15.58
N ASN A 99 4.10 26.50 16.91
CA ASN A 99 5.04 25.83 17.81
C ASN A 99 4.92 24.31 17.67
N ILE A 100 6.06 23.62 17.64
CA ILE A 100 6.18 22.16 17.65
C ILE A 100 5.36 21.54 18.79
N ASP A 101 5.36 22.14 19.99
CA ASP A 101 4.58 21.64 21.14
C ASP A 101 3.07 21.56 20.83
N MET A 102 2.53 22.53 20.08
CA MET A 102 1.13 22.52 19.66
C MET A 102 0.85 21.44 18.62
N ILE A 103 1.86 21.11 17.80
CA ILE A 103 1.75 20.09 16.77
C ILE A 103 1.83 18.70 17.40
N GLU A 104 2.73 18.50 18.37
CA GLU A 104 2.78 17.29 19.19
C GLU A 104 1.42 17.05 19.85
N LEU A 105 0.88 18.04 20.57
CA LEU A 105 -0.43 17.92 21.22
C LEU A 105 -1.56 17.59 20.23
N TYR A 106 -1.54 18.18 19.03
CA TYR A 106 -2.51 17.88 17.98
C TYR A 106 -2.39 16.42 17.49
N VAL A 107 -1.16 15.96 17.25
CA VAL A 107 -0.88 14.59 16.81
C VAL A 107 -1.27 13.57 17.87
N GLU A 108 -0.92 13.81 19.13
CA GLU A 108 -1.33 12.96 20.28
C GLU A 108 -2.85 12.86 20.36
N LYS A 109 -3.56 13.99 20.28
CA LYS A 109 -5.02 14.02 20.37
C LYS A 109 -5.70 13.34 19.19
N MET A 110 -5.22 13.55 17.97
CA MET A 110 -5.84 13.00 16.76
C MET A 110 -5.56 11.52 16.57
N MET A 111 -4.38 11.05 17.00
CA MET A 111 -3.97 9.66 16.79
C MET A 111 -4.11 8.79 18.04
N GLY A 112 -4.37 9.37 19.22
CA GLY A 112 -4.44 8.65 20.49
C GLY A 112 -3.10 8.03 20.90
N LEU A 113 -1.98 8.66 20.51
CA LEU A 113 -0.63 8.19 20.73
C LEU A 113 0.06 8.96 21.85
N ASN A 114 1.06 8.35 22.51
CA ASN A 114 1.95 9.07 23.42
C ASN A 114 3.22 9.54 22.68
N THR A 115 3.95 10.50 23.25
CA THR A 115 5.26 10.98 22.75
C THR A 115 6.30 9.87 22.53
N THR A 116 6.17 8.69 23.13
CA THR A 116 7.07 7.55 22.93
C THR A 116 6.72 6.69 21.71
N ASP A 117 5.55 6.90 21.12
CA ASP A 117 5.00 6.06 20.05
C ASP A 117 5.30 6.63 18.66
N TYR A 118 5.86 7.85 18.56
CA TYR A 118 6.16 8.49 17.29
C TYR A 118 7.31 9.50 17.37
N ILE A 119 7.86 9.87 16.21
CA ILE A 119 8.93 10.86 16.02
C ILE A 119 8.46 11.87 14.97
N LEU A 120 8.63 13.16 15.23
CA LEU A 120 8.34 14.23 14.28
C LEU A 120 9.61 14.69 13.55
N HIS A 121 9.53 14.73 12.23
CA HIS A 121 10.58 15.26 11.35
C HIS A 121 10.04 16.46 10.58
N PRO A 122 10.23 17.70 11.09
CA PRO A 122 9.86 18.90 10.35
C PRO A 122 10.75 19.09 9.12
N THR A 123 10.11 19.45 8.00
CA THR A 123 10.81 19.76 6.75
C THR A 123 11.39 21.18 6.77
N LEU A 124 12.35 21.45 5.89
CA LEU A 124 13.06 22.73 5.82
C LEU A 124 12.12 23.95 5.60
N GLY A 125 10.95 23.74 4.98
CA GLY A 125 9.92 24.75 4.76
C GLY A 125 8.96 24.98 5.94
N ARG A 126 8.97 24.10 6.95
CA ARG A 126 8.04 24.07 8.11
C ARG A 126 6.55 24.02 7.75
N ASP A 127 6.23 23.77 6.50
CA ASP A 127 4.89 23.61 5.95
C ASP A 127 4.41 22.15 6.00
N CYS A 128 5.37 21.22 6.08
CA CYS A 128 5.15 19.79 6.21
C CYS A 128 5.94 19.18 7.39
N ILE A 129 5.34 18.22 8.09
CA ILE A 129 6.00 17.37 9.09
C ILE A 129 5.77 15.91 8.74
N LEU A 130 6.85 15.13 8.70
CA LEU A 130 6.79 13.69 8.59
C LEU A 130 6.71 13.08 10.00
N ILE A 131 5.64 12.34 10.26
CA ILE A 131 5.38 11.62 11.51
C ILE A 131 5.82 10.18 11.30
N HIS A 132 6.79 9.72 12.07
CA HIS A 132 7.27 8.34 12.05
C HIS A 132 6.80 7.59 13.31
N LEU A 133 5.87 6.66 13.15
CA LEU A 133 5.31 5.85 14.23
C LEU A 133 6.22 4.66 14.55
N ASN A 134 6.34 4.32 15.83
CA ASN A 134 7.07 3.14 16.30
C ASN A 134 6.29 1.83 16.07
N GLN A 135 4.98 1.92 15.82
CA GLN A 135 4.14 0.79 15.43
C GLN A 135 3.25 1.15 14.24
N PRO A 136 2.93 0.19 13.36
CA PRO A 136 2.07 0.44 12.21
C PRO A 136 0.66 0.80 12.66
N PHE A 137 0.06 1.80 12.02
CA PHE A 137 -1.31 2.19 12.31
C PHE A 137 -2.28 1.03 12.02
N SER A 138 -3.01 0.57 13.04
CA SER A 138 -4.01 -0.49 12.89
C SER A 138 -5.14 0.01 12.00
N THR A 139 -5.34 -0.65 10.87
CA THR A 139 -6.37 -0.29 9.87
C THR A 139 -7.77 -0.76 10.34
N GLY A 140 -8.14 -0.45 11.58
CA GLY A 140 -9.49 -0.62 12.10
C GLY A 140 -10.43 0.53 11.72
N ASP A 141 -9.88 1.71 11.42
CA ASP A 141 -10.62 2.95 11.25
C ASP A 141 -10.22 3.64 9.93
N SER A 142 -10.43 2.93 8.82
CA SER A 142 -10.14 3.46 7.47
C SER A 142 -11.14 4.52 6.98
N SER A 143 -12.07 4.99 7.83
CA SER A 143 -12.96 6.12 7.52
C SER A 143 -12.29 7.49 7.63
N CYS A 144 -11.11 7.60 8.27
CA CYS A 144 -10.47 8.89 8.54
C CYS A 144 -9.46 9.34 7.48
N LEU A 145 -8.87 8.44 6.69
CA LEU A 145 -7.74 8.76 5.80
C LEU A 145 -8.14 9.12 4.36
N GLU A 146 -9.43 9.11 4.00
CA GLU A 146 -9.88 9.47 2.64
C GLU A 146 -10.29 10.96 2.51
N ARG A 147 -10.11 11.79 3.55
CA ARG A 147 -10.57 13.19 3.56
C ARG A 147 -9.49 14.27 3.58
N VAL A 148 -8.26 13.98 3.17
CA VAL A 148 -7.25 15.04 3.00
C VAL A 148 -6.41 14.81 1.75
N MET A 149 -7.00 15.07 0.58
CA MET A 149 -6.29 15.63 -0.58
C MET A 149 -7.27 16.48 -1.39
N PRO A 150 -7.19 17.81 -1.33
CA PRO A 150 -7.52 18.65 -2.47
C PRO A 150 -6.40 18.60 -3.52
#